data_AF-A1D8P5-F1
#
_entry.id   AF-A1D8P5-F1
#
_cell.length_a   1.000
_cell.length_b   1.000
_cell.length_c   1.000
_cell.angle_alpha   90.00
_cell.angle_beta   90.00
_cell.angle_gamma   90.00
#
_symmetry.space_group_name_H-M   'P 1'
#
loop_
_entity.id
_entity.type
_entity.pdbx_description
1 polymer ?
#
loop_
_entity_poly.entity_id
_entity_poly.type
_entity_poly.pdbx_seq_one_letter_code
_entity_poly.pdbx_strand_id
1 'polypeptide(L)'
;MASSEAGVPRCVSVNSFGFGGTNAHAILESYEEGITAADKPVELSPKSPIPVMLPFVFSASSVRALAAILEQYSQYLEDNPNVDLVDTAWTLLQRPSFLTHRIAILATTIDLLITRIREELALLKTKNPSSIVSSLLPTDGTKRILGVSTGQGAQWPQMGLDLITHCPEATIWLDVAGRSLTELPVALRPSSDQAFPFKKSWLHSDSLQAA
;
A
#
# COMPACT_ATOMS: atom_id res chain seq x y z
N MET A 1 -25.27 -28.13 -8.58
CA MET A 1 -25.05 -26.83 -9.25
C MET A 1 -24.37 -27.12 -10.57
N ALA A 2 -24.99 -26.75 -11.69
CA ALA A 2 -24.45 -27.05 -13.02
C ALA A 2 -23.13 -26.31 -13.22
N SER A 3 -22.03 -27.04 -13.34
CA SER A 3 -20.74 -26.52 -13.78
C SER A 3 -20.87 -26.11 -15.25
N SER A 4 -20.67 -24.83 -15.56
CA SER A 4 -20.55 -24.37 -16.95
C SER A 4 -19.36 -25.04 -17.63
N GLU A 5 -19.50 -25.40 -18.91
CA GLU A 5 -18.37 -25.81 -19.74
C GLU A 5 -17.34 -24.67 -19.81
N ALA A 6 -16.04 -25.01 -19.86
CA ALA A 6 -14.97 -24.04 -19.89
C ALA A 6 -15.12 -23.10 -21.11
N GLY A 7 -15.25 -21.79 -20.87
CA GLY A 7 -15.38 -20.77 -21.90
C GLY A 7 -16.81 -20.31 -22.21
N VAL A 8 -17.82 -20.76 -21.46
CA VAL A 8 -19.18 -20.21 -21.54
C VAL A 8 -19.52 -19.50 -20.23
N PRO A 9 -19.76 -18.16 -20.26
CA PRO A 9 -20.10 -17.43 -19.05
C PRO A 9 -21.43 -17.91 -18.51
N ARG A 10 -21.52 -17.98 -17.18
CA ARG A 10 -22.78 -18.35 -16.51
C ARG A 10 -23.79 -17.24 -16.75
N CYS A 11 -24.87 -17.58 -17.43
CA CYS A 11 -25.91 -16.64 -17.81
C CYS A 11 -27.16 -16.85 -16.93
N VAL A 12 -27.74 -15.76 -16.42
CA VAL A 12 -29.00 -15.78 -15.68
C VAL A 12 -29.93 -14.66 -16.16
N SER A 13 -31.22 -14.97 -16.25
CA SER A 13 -32.26 -14.02 -16.61
C SER A 13 -32.98 -13.52 -15.35
N VAL A 14 -33.10 -12.20 -15.20
CA VAL A 14 -33.83 -11.52 -14.13
C VAL A 14 -35.04 -10.83 -14.73
N ASN A 15 -36.25 -11.21 -14.27
CA ASN A 15 -37.51 -10.60 -14.66
C ASN A 15 -38.12 -9.82 -13.49
N SER A 16 -38.69 -8.66 -13.79
CA SER A 16 -39.44 -7.84 -12.84
C SER A 16 -40.76 -7.37 -13.47
N PHE A 17 -41.87 -7.67 -12.80
CA PHE A 17 -43.22 -7.31 -13.24
C PHE A 17 -43.83 -6.34 -12.22
N GLY A 18 -44.05 -5.10 -12.64
CA GLY A 18 -44.69 -4.08 -11.82
C GLY A 18 -46.21 -4.23 -11.82
N PHE A 19 -46.86 -3.93 -10.70
CA PHE A 19 -48.32 -4.07 -10.57
C PHE A 19 -49.12 -3.25 -11.61
N GLY A 20 -48.54 -2.15 -12.12
CA GLY A 20 -49.14 -1.29 -13.15
C GLY A 20 -48.95 -1.79 -14.59
N GLY A 21 -48.36 -2.97 -14.80
CA GLY A 21 -48.13 -3.56 -16.12
C GLY A 21 -46.77 -3.26 -16.76
N THR A 22 -45.90 -2.49 -16.10
CA THR A 22 -44.53 -2.25 -16.56
C THR A 22 -43.66 -3.47 -16.28
N ASN A 23 -42.99 -3.99 -17.31
CA ASN A 23 -42.13 -5.16 -17.21
C ASN A 23 -40.69 -4.79 -17.58
N ALA A 24 -39.73 -5.29 -16.81
CA ALA A 24 -38.30 -5.18 -17.08
C ALA A 24 -37.66 -6.56 -17.08
N HIS A 25 -36.76 -6.79 -18.04
CA HIS A 25 -36.01 -8.03 -18.20
C HIS A 25 -34.54 -7.69 -18.37
N ALA A 26 -33.68 -8.39 -17.63
CA ALA A 26 -32.23 -8.28 -17.74
C ALA A 26 -31.61 -9.67 -17.86
N ILE A 27 -30.56 -9.79 -18.67
CA ILE A 27 -29.74 -10.99 -18.77
C ILE A 27 -28.37 -10.62 -18.20
N LEU A 28 -27.91 -11.37 -17.21
CA LEU A 28 -26.63 -11.18 -16.54
C LEU A 28 -25.72 -12.34 -16.89
N GLU A 29 -24.48 -12.01 -17.26
CA GLU A 29 -23.43 -12.97 -17.53
C GLU A 29 -22.33 -12.84 -16.46
N SER A 30 -21.73 -13.96 -16.06
CA SER A 30 -20.58 -13.93 -15.15
C SER A 30 -19.40 -13.24 -15.83
N TYR A 31 -18.75 -12.35 -15.09
CA TYR A 31 -17.48 -11.78 -15.52
C TYR A 31 -16.41 -12.88 -15.57
N GLU A 32 -15.78 -13.06 -16.73
CA GLU A 32 -14.62 -13.93 -16.92
C GLU A 32 -13.38 -13.07 -17.19
N GLU A 33 -12.38 -13.19 -16.31
CA GLU A 33 -11.10 -12.51 -16.46
C GLU A 33 -10.39 -13.07 -17.71
N GLY A 34 -10.29 -12.25 -18.77
CA GLY A 34 -9.51 -12.61 -19.98
C GLY A 34 -10.13 -12.23 -21.32
N ILE A 35 -11.39 -11.76 -21.37
CA ILE A 35 -12.04 -11.44 -22.66
C ILE A 35 -11.61 -10.07 -23.23
N THR A 36 -11.03 -9.18 -22.43
CA THR A 36 -10.42 -7.92 -22.91
C THR A 36 -8.90 -7.98 -22.84
N ALA A 37 -8.29 -8.55 -23.88
CA ALA A 37 -6.83 -8.66 -24.03
C ALA A 37 -6.08 -7.32 -24.28
N ALA A 38 -6.70 -6.16 -24.06
CA ALA A 38 -6.09 -4.85 -24.33
C ALA A 38 -5.51 -4.14 -23.09
N ASP A 39 -6.01 -4.44 -21.89
CA ASP A 39 -5.56 -3.81 -20.65
C ASP A 39 -5.36 -4.89 -19.59
N LYS A 40 -4.34 -5.76 -19.79
CA LYS A 40 -3.81 -6.48 -18.63
C LYS A 40 -3.28 -5.42 -17.67
N PRO A 41 -3.78 -5.34 -16.41
CA PRO A 41 -3.01 -4.68 -15.38
C PRO A 41 -1.63 -5.31 -15.44
N VAL A 42 -0.59 -4.49 -15.58
CA VAL A 42 0.78 -4.96 -15.42
C VAL A 42 0.77 -5.72 -14.11
N GLU A 43 1.03 -7.04 -14.17
CA GLU A 43 1.33 -7.84 -12.99
C GLU A 43 2.56 -7.16 -12.38
N LEU A 44 2.34 -6.24 -11.45
CA LEU A 44 3.36 -5.73 -10.55
C LEU A 44 3.61 -6.83 -9.51
N SER A 45 3.88 -8.05 -9.98
CA SER A 45 4.55 -9.02 -9.16
C SER A 45 6.04 -8.86 -9.41
N PRO A 46 6.75 -8.35 -8.41
CA PRO A 46 7.75 -9.16 -7.81
C PRO A 46 7.10 -9.76 -6.56
N LYS A 47 7.09 -11.09 -6.47
CA LYS A 47 7.14 -11.82 -5.19
C LYS A 47 8.47 -11.50 -4.49
N SER A 48 8.82 -10.23 -4.36
CA SER A 48 9.85 -9.76 -3.47
C SER A 48 9.25 -9.82 -2.08
N PRO A 49 9.98 -10.26 -1.05
CA PRO A 49 9.56 -9.95 0.30
C PRO A 49 9.42 -8.43 0.38
N ILE A 50 8.21 -7.94 0.67
CA ILE A 50 7.96 -6.52 0.92
C ILE A 50 7.93 -6.36 2.44
N PRO A 51 9.07 -6.15 3.12
CA PRO A 51 9.09 -5.57 4.45
C PRO A 51 9.09 -4.04 4.32
N VAL A 52 8.33 -3.49 3.37
CA VAL A 52 8.05 -2.06 3.34
C VAL A 52 6.88 -1.83 4.29
N MET A 53 7.08 -0.92 5.23
CA MET A 53 6.01 -0.47 6.12
C MET A 53 4.91 0.19 5.28
N LEU A 54 3.75 -0.47 5.18
CA LEU A 54 2.65 -0.01 4.34
C LEU A 54 1.68 0.88 5.12
N PRO A 55 1.17 1.96 4.50
CA PRO A 55 0.12 2.79 5.10
C PRO A 55 -1.28 2.23 4.83
N PHE A 56 -1.99 1.88 5.89
CA PHE A 56 -3.41 1.51 5.89
C PHE A 56 -4.21 2.73 6.29
N VAL A 57 -4.85 3.38 5.31
CA VAL A 57 -5.59 4.63 5.52
C VAL A 57 -7.08 4.35 5.67
N PHE A 58 -7.62 4.60 6.86
CA PHE A 58 -9.04 4.51 7.14
C PHE A 58 -9.65 5.90 7.24
N SER A 59 -10.88 6.06 6.75
CA SER A 59 -11.61 7.32 6.91
C SER A 59 -13.10 7.12 7.12
N ALA A 60 -13.71 7.96 7.95
CA ALA A 60 -15.14 7.97 8.22
C ALA A 60 -15.69 9.39 8.44
N SER A 61 -17.02 9.53 8.43
CA SER A 61 -17.70 10.81 8.65
C SER A 61 -17.73 11.25 10.12
N SER A 62 -17.48 10.33 11.06
CA SER A 62 -17.40 10.60 12.50
C SER A 62 -16.39 9.68 13.18
N VAL A 63 -15.91 10.06 14.37
CA VAL A 63 -15.04 9.22 15.20
C VAL A 63 -15.67 7.86 15.52
N ARG A 64 -16.98 7.84 15.82
CA ARG A 64 -17.71 6.59 16.10
C ARG A 64 -17.76 5.66 14.89
N ALA A 65 -18.02 6.21 13.70
CA ALA A 65 -18.01 5.43 12.47
C ALA A 65 -16.60 4.91 12.14
N LEU A 66 -15.56 5.70 12.42
CA LEU A 66 -14.18 5.27 12.23
C LEU A 66 -13.82 4.10 13.16
N ALA A 67 -14.22 4.17 14.44
CA ALA A 67 -14.04 3.06 15.37
C ALA A 67 -14.74 1.78 14.89
N ALA A 68 -15.99 1.89 14.43
CA ALA A 68 -16.72 0.73 13.90
C ALA A 68 -16.05 0.13 12.65
N ILE A 69 -15.53 0.96 11.74
CA ILE A 69 -14.77 0.48 10.57
C ILE A 69 -13.50 -0.25 11.03
N LEU A 70 -12.75 0.32 11.98
CA LEU A 70 -11.54 -0.31 12.51
C LEU A 70 -11.84 -1.66 13.18
N GLU A 71 -12.93 -1.77 13.96
CA GLU A 71 -13.38 -3.04 14.55
C GLU A 71 -13.73 -4.08 13.48
N GLN A 72 -14.48 -3.67 12.44
CA GLN A 72 -14.82 -4.55 11.31
C GLN A 72 -13.59 -5.02 10.54
N TYR A 73 -12.61 -4.14 10.32
CA TYR A 73 -11.36 -4.52 9.64
C TYR A 73 -10.49 -5.43 10.50
N SER A 74 -10.40 -5.21 11.83
CA SER A 74 -9.71 -6.15 12.73
C SER A 74 -10.31 -7.54 12.60
N GLN A 75 -11.64 -7.66 12.70
CA GLN A 75 -12.33 -8.94 12.59
C GLN A 75 -12.14 -9.58 11.21
N TYR A 76 -12.30 -8.81 10.13
CA TYR A 76 -12.10 -9.30 8.78
C TYR A 76 -10.70 -9.87 8.56
N LEU A 77 -9.66 -9.18 9.06
CA LEU A 77 -8.27 -9.61 8.95
C LEU A 77 -7.99 -10.88 9.77
N GLU A 78 -8.63 -11.03 10.93
CA GLU A 78 -8.57 -12.25 11.73
C GLU A 78 -9.23 -13.44 11.01
N ASP A 79 -10.36 -13.20 10.35
CA ASP A 79 -11.10 -14.22 9.60
C ASP A 79 -10.42 -14.57 8.26
N ASN A 80 -9.55 -13.68 7.74
CA ASN A 80 -8.92 -13.80 6.43
C ASN A 80 -7.39 -13.58 6.52
N PRO A 81 -6.64 -14.47 7.21
CA PRO A 81 -5.20 -14.29 7.44
C PRO A 81 -4.34 -14.41 6.17
N ASN A 82 -4.91 -14.83 5.05
CA ASN A 82 -4.22 -14.99 3.76
C ASN A 82 -4.49 -13.83 2.80
N VAL A 83 -5.12 -12.74 3.24
CA VAL A 83 -5.35 -11.56 2.40
C VAL A 83 -4.02 -10.94 1.97
N ASP A 84 -3.92 -10.48 0.73
CA ASP A 84 -2.74 -9.75 0.29
C ASP A 84 -2.70 -8.37 0.97
N LEU A 85 -1.63 -8.16 1.72
CA LEU A 85 -1.43 -6.97 2.53
C LEU A 85 -1.19 -5.72 1.66
N VAL A 86 -0.55 -5.88 0.50
CA VAL A 86 -0.29 -4.80 -0.47
C VAL A 86 -1.60 -4.38 -1.13
N ASP A 87 -2.37 -5.34 -1.62
CA ASP A 87 -3.67 -5.06 -2.24
C ASP A 87 -4.63 -4.42 -1.25
N THR A 88 -4.57 -4.85 0.01
CA THR A 88 -5.36 -4.23 1.09
C THR A 88 -4.96 -2.77 1.29
N ALA A 89 -3.67 -2.47 1.43
CA ALA A 89 -3.18 -1.10 1.59
C ALA A 89 -3.54 -0.23 0.36
N TRP A 90 -3.36 -0.78 -0.84
CA TRP A 90 -3.71 -0.13 -2.10
C TRP A 90 -5.20 0.20 -2.17
N THR A 91 -6.06 -0.77 -1.88
CA THR A 91 -7.52 -0.61 -1.90
C THR A 91 -8.01 0.43 -0.89
N LEU A 92 -7.38 0.49 0.29
CA LEU A 92 -7.68 1.52 1.28
C LEU A 92 -7.26 2.92 0.83
N LEU A 93 -6.14 3.02 0.11
CA LEU A 93 -5.61 4.29 -0.39
C LEU A 93 -6.35 4.77 -1.66
N GLN A 94 -6.73 3.85 -2.54
CA GLN A 94 -7.38 4.12 -3.82
C GLN A 94 -8.88 4.32 -3.64
N ARG A 95 -9.26 5.46 -3.05
CA ARG A 95 -10.66 5.85 -2.83
C ARG A 95 -10.98 7.15 -3.56
N PRO A 96 -12.18 7.32 -4.14
CA PRO A 96 -12.56 8.55 -4.84
C PRO A 96 -12.46 9.81 -3.96
N SER A 97 -12.73 9.67 -2.66
CA SER A 97 -12.50 10.71 -1.67
C SER A 97 -12.32 10.11 -0.27
N PHE A 98 -11.56 10.82 0.57
CA PHE A 98 -11.45 10.50 1.99
C PHE A 98 -12.40 11.38 2.81
N LEU A 99 -13.03 10.80 3.83
CA LEU A 99 -13.93 11.50 4.74
C LEU A 99 -13.17 12.31 5.80
N THR A 100 -13.88 13.11 6.61
CA THR A 100 -13.29 14.11 7.52
C THR A 100 -12.38 13.54 8.62
N HIS A 101 -12.70 12.36 9.13
CA HIS A 101 -11.93 11.69 10.18
C HIS A 101 -11.06 10.62 9.52
N ARG A 102 -9.74 10.73 9.64
CA ARG A 102 -8.79 9.83 8.98
C ARG A 102 -7.76 9.32 9.96
N ILE A 103 -7.30 8.10 9.76
CA ILE A 103 -6.15 7.53 10.46
C ILE A 103 -5.31 6.73 9.46
N ALA A 104 -3.99 6.88 9.56
CA ALA A 104 -3.04 6.06 8.83
C ALA A 104 -2.35 5.15 9.84
N ILE A 105 -2.51 3.84 9.66
CA ILE A 105 -1.83 2.83 10.48
C ILE A 105 -0.73 2.22 9.64
N LEU A 106 0.46 2.12 10.21
CA LEU A 106 1.63 1.58 9.52
C LEU A 106 1.89 0.14 9.98
N ALA A 107 1.99 -0.80 9.05
CA ALA A 107 2.26 -2.20 9.37
C ALA A 107 3.01 -2.93 8.24
N THR A 108 3.75 -3.96 8.61
CA THR A 108 4.47 -4.87 7.71
C THR A 108 3.86 -6.27 7.67
N THR A 109 2.97 -6.60 8.61
CA THR A 109 2.27 -7.88 8.70
C THR A 109 0.81 -7.68 9.10
N ILE A 110 -0.04 -8.68 8.81
CA ILE A 110 -1.45 -8.69 9.21
C ILE A 110 -1.58 -8.65 10.75
N ASP A 111 -0.79 -9.46 11.47
CA ASP A 111 -0.82 -9.48 12.94
C ASP A 111 -0.44 -8.14 13.55
N LEU A 112 0.57 -7.47 12.98
CA LEU A 112 0.97 -6.13 13.41
C LEU A 112 -0.15 -5.12 13.12
N LEU A 113 -0.78 -5.19 11.94
CA LEU A 113 -1.90 -4.33 11.58
C LEU A 113 -3.07 -4.48 12.57
N ILE A 114 -3.49 -5.71 12.87
CA ILE A 114 -4.54 -6.01 13.86
C ILE A 114 -4.15 -5.43 15.23
N THR A 115 -2.91 -5.64 15.66
CA THR A 115 -2.41 -5.14 16.94
C THR A 115 -2.51 -3.60 17.01
N ARG A 116 -2.02 -2.90 15.97
CA ARG A 116 -2.08 -1.44 15.90
C ARG A 116 -3.51 -0.91 15.82
N ILE A 117 -4.40 -1.59 15.10
CA ILE A 117 -5.84 -1.25 15.07
C ILE A 117 -6.42 -1.32 16.48
N ARG A 118 -6.14 -2.39 17.23
CA ARG A 118 -6.63 -2.56 18.61
C ARG A 118 -6.05 -1.53 19.58
N GLU A 119 -4.78 -1.18 19.43
CA GLU A 119 -4.15 -0.09 20.20
C GLU A 119 -4.88 1.25 19.98
N GLU A 120 -5.14 1.61 18.71
CA GLU A 120 -5.86 2.85 18.37
C GLU A 120 -7.31 2.84 18.89
N LEU A 121 -8.01 1.69 18.82
CA LEU A 121 -9.33 1.52 19.40
C LEU A 121 -9.33 1.69 20.93
N ALA A 122 -8.27 1.28 21.62
CA ALA A 122 -8.13 1.48 23.06
C ALA A 122 -7.86 2.97 23.40
N LEU A 123 -7.02 3.64 22.61
CA LEU A 123 -6.76 5.08 22.76
C LEU A 123 -8.03 5.92 22.58
N LEU A 124 -8.87 5.56 21.61
CA LEU A 124 -10.17 6.20 21.37
C LEU A 124 -11.10 6.17 22.58
N LYS A 125 -11.09 5.07 23.36
CA LYS A 125 -11.92 4.93 24.57
C LYS A 125 -11.44 5.81 25.72
N THR A 126 -10.14 6.08 25.80
CA THR A 126 -9.52 6.82 26.90
C THR A 126 -9.50 8.34 26.67
N LYS A 127 -10.04 8.84 25.54
CA LYS A 127 -10.00 10.27 25.13
C LYS A 127 -8.58 10.85 25.05
N ASN A 128 -7.55 10.00 25.00
CA ASN A 128 -6.20 10.43 24.65
C ASN A 128 -6.15 10.82 23.17
N PRO A 129 -5.23 11.70 22.76
CA PRO A 129 -5.08 12.04 21.35
C PRO A 129 -4.61 10.79 20.58
N SER A 130 -5.56 10.08 19.98
CA SER A 130 -5.32 9.04 18.97
C SER A 130 -4.56 9.61 17.78
N SER A 131 -3.94 8.77 16.96
CA SER A 131 -3.32 9.15 15.67
C SER A 131 -4.34 9.65 14.62
N ILE A 132 -5.59 9.86 15.03
CA ILE A 132 -6.68 10.34 14.19
C ILE A 132 -6.47 11.82 13.87
N VAL A 133 -6.28 12.07 12.58
CA VAL A 133 -6.31 13.41 12.03
C VAL A 133 -7.77 13.72 11.69
N SER A 134 -8.41 14.54 12.52
CA SER A 134 -9.70 15.15 12.17
C SER A 134 -9.44 16.44 11.39
N SER A 135 -9.62 16.37 10.08
CA SER A 135 -9.58 17.54 9.21
C SER A 135 -10.94 18.23 9.27
N LEU A 136 -11.19 19.03 10.32
CA LEU A 136 -12.40 19.85 10.42
C LEU A 136 -12.43 20.99 9.38
N LEU A 137 -11.28 21.31 8.77
CA LEU A 137 -11.18 22.33 7.75
C LEU A 137 -11.27 21.68 6.35
N PRO A 138 -12.17 22.16 5.48
CA PRO A 138 -12.03 21.96 4.05
C PRO A 138 -10.66 22.50 3.66
N THR A 139 -9.76 21.64 3.21
CA THR A 139 -8.53 22.09 2.55
C THR A 139 -8.91 22.47 1.13
N ASP A 140 -9.63 23.58 0.99
CA ASP A 140 -10.03 24.19 -0.28
C ASP A 140 -8.82 24.85 -0.99
N GLY A 141 -7.62 24.36 -0.69
CA GLY A 141 -6.35 24.88 -1.16
C GLY A 141 -5.37 23.74 -1.37
N THR A 142 -4.55 23.86 -2.41
CA THR A 142 -3.45 22.95 -2.69
C THR A 142 -2.57 22.81 -1.46
N LYS A 143 -2.39 21.58 -0.96
CA LYS A 143 -1.43 21.29 0.10
C LYS A 143 -0.05 21.73 -0.39
N ARG A 144 0.63 22.61 0.36
CA ARG A 144 2.00 23.03 0.05
C ARG A 144 2.97 22.19 0.85
N ILE A 145 3.92 21.57 0.16
CA ILE A 145 5.01 20.79 0.77
C ILE A 145 6.29 21.60 0.58
N LEU A 146 7.03 21.83 1.67
CA LEU A 146 8.37 22.43 1.64
C LEU A 146 9.41 21.30 1.74
N GLY A 147 10.22 21.14 0.70
CA GLY A 147 11.37 20.22 0.75
C GLY A 147 12.53 20.87 1.50
N VAL A 148 12.92 20.29 2.63
CA VAL A 148 14.11 20.70 3.39
C VAL A 148 15.19 19.64 3.20
N SER A 149 16.28 19.99 2.54
CA SER A 149 17.42 19.09 2.32
C SER A 149 18.38 19.17 3.50
N THR A 150 18.79 18.01 4.02
CA THR A 150 19.79 17.93 5.08
C THR A 150 21.18 18.27 4.54
N GLY A 151 22.00 18.92 5.37
CA GLY A 151 23.41 19.20 5.05
C GLY A 151 24.34 18.04 5.40
N GLN A 152 25.63 18.24 5.11
CA GLN A 152 26.69 17.34 5.55
C GLN A 152 26.75 17.27 7.08
N GLY A 153 26.96 16.06 7.63
CA GLY A 153 27.01 15.80 9.08
C GLY A 153 25.73 15.17 9.64
N ALA A 154 24.64 15.15 8.86
CA ALA A 154 23.39 14.49 9.24
C ALA A 154 23.29 13.02 8.75
N GLN A 155 24.34 12.48 8.11
CA GLN A 155 24.33 11.10 7.65
C GLN A 155 24.46 10.10 8.82
N TRP A 156 23.75 8.97 8.71
CA TRP A 156 23.88 7.84 9.63
C TRP A 156 24.33 6.57 8.90
N PRO A 157 24.92 5.59 9.61
CA PRO A 157 25.31 4.32 9.02
C PRO A 157 24.13 3.64 8.33
N GLN A 158 24.37 3.04 7.16
CA GLN A 158 23.36 2.32 6.36
C GLN A 158 22.12 3.14 5.96
N MET A 159 22.22 4.48 5.91
CA MET A 159 21.15 5.34 5.42
C MET A 159 20.63 4.86 4.05
N GLY A 160 19.32 4.62 3.97
CA GLY A 160 18.65 4.20 2.74
C GLY A 160 18.81 2.72 2.37
N LEU A 161 19.55 1.92 3.15
CA LEU A 161 19.78 0.50 2.85
C LEU A 161 18.46 -0.29 2.73
N ASP A 162 17.53 -0.10 3.65
CA ASP A 162 16.23 -0.78 3.61
C ASP A 162 15.44 -0.40 2.36
N LEU A 163 15.51 0.86 1.95
CA LEU A 163 14.85 1.35 0.74
C LEU A 163 15.48 0.72 -0.50
N ILE A 164 16.81 0.71 -0.59
CA ILE A 164 17.55 0.11 -1.72
C ILE A 164 17.27 -1.39 -1.83
N THR A 165 17.17 -2.07 -0.70
CA THR A 165 17.01 -3.54 -0.65
C THR A 165 15.58 -3.97 -1.04
N HIS A 166 14.56 -3.17 -0.72
CA HIS A 166 13.16 -3.57 -0.88
C HIS A 166 12.38 -2.78 -1.94
N CYS A 167 12.92 -1.68 -2.44
CA CYS A 167 12.33 -0.87 -3.51
C CYS A 167 13.20 -0.96 -4.78
N PRO A 168 12.75 -1.68 -5.82
CA PRO A 168 13.47 -1.79 -7.09
C PRO A 168 13.83 -0.43 -7.70
N GLU A 169 12.95 0.56 -7.57
CA GLU A 169 13.15 1.92 -8.08
C GLU A 169 14.33 2.61 -7.40
N ALA A 170 14.58 2.34 -6.12
CA ALA A 170 15.72 2.90 -5.40
C ALA A 170 17.06 2.38 -5.94
N THR A 171 17.10 1.13 -6.42
CA THR A 171 18.27 0.60 -7.14
C THR A 171 18.50 1.34 -8.45
N ILE A 172 17.44 1.68 -9.19
CA ILE A 172 17.53 2.48 -10.41
C ILE A 172 18.10 3.88 -10.11
N TRP A 173 17.65 4.52 -9.03
CA TRP A 173 18.19 5.83 -8.63
C TRP A 173 19.67 5.77 -8.28
N LEU A 174 20.10 4.72 -7.58
CA LEU A 174 21.52 4.49 -7.29
C LEU A 174 22.34 4.25 -8.55
N ASP A 175 21.83 3.50 -9.52
CA ASP A 175 22.53 3.28 -10.79
C ASP A 175 22.73 4.60 -11.55
N VAL A 176 21.72 5.48 -11.53
CA VAL A 176 21.82 6.83 -12.12
C VAL A 176 22.87 7.68 -11.40
N ALA A 177 22.89 7.66 -10.06
CA ALA A 177 23.90 8.35 -9.27
C ALA A 177 25.31 7.77 -9.52
N GLY A 178 25.42 6.45 -9.65
CA GLY A 178 26.67 5.75 -9.96
C GLY A 178 27.23 6.12 -11.34
N ARG A 179 26.39 6.25 -12.36
CA ARG A 179 26.80 6.76 -13.69
C ARG A 179 27.25 8.22 -13.62
N SER A 180 26.55 9.05 -12.86
CA SER A 180 26.95 10.45 -12.67
C SER A 180 28.36 10.56 -12.04
N LEU A 181 28.72 9.62 -11.17
CA LEU A 181 30.05 9.54 -10.58
C LEU A 181 31.14 9.14 -11.59
N THR A 182 30.83 8.25 -12.54
CA THR A 182 31.79 7.83 -13.57
C THR A 182 32.04 8.92 -14.62
N GLU A 183 31.10 9.84 -14.80
CA GLU A 183 31.23 11.00 -15.69
C GLU A 183 32.18 12.10 -15.16
N LEU A 184 32.54 12.06 -13.87
CA LEU A 184 33.47 13.04 -13.30
C LEU A 184 34.86 13.00 -13.98
N PRO A 185 35.59 14.13 -14.01
CA PRO A 185 36.99 14.17 -14.42
C PRO A 185 37.83 13.15 -13.65
N VAL A 186 38.77 12.49 -14.32
CA VAL A 186 39.57 11.39 -13.74
C VAL A 186 40.25 11.79 -12.42
N ALA A 187 40.71 13.04 -12.31
CA ALA A 187 41.34 13.56 -11.10
C ALA A 187 40.41 13.67 -9.88
N LEU A 188 39.09 13.68 -10.09
CA LEU A 188 38.07 13.81 -9.05
C LEU A 188 37.31 12.50 -8.79
N ARG A 189 37.61 11.43 -9.54
CA ARG A 189 36.97 10.14 -9.32
C ARG A 189 37.50 9.53 -8.03
N PRO A 190 36.63 9.00 -7.16
CA PRO A 190 37.09 8.27 -5.99
C PRO A 190 37.89 7.04 -6.41
N SER A 191 38.92 6.70 -5.64
CA SER A 191 39.62 5.44 -5.82
C SER A 191 38.64 4.27 -5.62
N SER A 192 38.90 3.12 -6.24
CA SER A 192 38.03 1.94 -6.16
C SER A 192 37.74 1.45 -4.74
N ASP A 193 38.56 1.84 -3.75
CA ASP A 193 38.33 1.57 -2.32
C ASP A 193 37.41 2.59 -1.62
N GLN A 194 37.21 3.77 -2.22
CA GLN A 194 36.33 4.84 -1.73
C GLN A 194 35.00 4.92 -2.49
N ALA A 195 34.92 4.33 -3.68
CA ALA A 195 33.69 4.19 -4.42
C ALA A 195 32.77 3.20 -3.69
N PHE A 196 31.60 3.67 -3.27
CA PHE A 196 30.48 2.95 -2.63
C PHE A 196 30.68 1.43 -2.49
N PRO A 197 30.88 0.89 -1.27
CA PRO A 197 31.17 -0.52 -1.07
C PRO A 197 29.88 -1.36 -1.03
N PHE A 198 28.92 -1.11 -1.93
CA PHE A 198 27.80 -2.04 -2.12
C PHE A 198 28.26 -3.20 -3.01
N LYS A 199 29.11 -4.08 -2.46
CA LYS A 199 29.35 -5.37 -3.11
C LYS A 199 28.04 -6.16 -3.05
N LYS A 200 27.64 -6.79 -4.17
CA LYS A 200 26.48 -7.71 -4.21
C LYS A 200 26.50 -8.78 -3.10
N SER A 201 27.67 -9.10 -2.54
CA SER A 201 27.85 -10.02 -1.42
C SER A 201 27.14 -9.62 -0.12
N TRP A 202 26.80 -8.35 0.08
CA TRP A 202 26.10 -7.87 1.29
C TRP A 202 24.58 -8.09 1.23
N LEU A 203 24.01 -8.33 0.04
CA LEU A 203 22.57 -8.60 -0.14
C LEU A 203 22.19 -10.05 0.18
N HIS A 204 23.16 -10.93 0.46
CA HIS A 204 22.96 -12.37 0.69
C HIS A 204 23.56 -12.86 2.02
N SER A 205 23.97 -11.96 2.92
CA SER A 205 24.48 -12.37 4.22
C SER A 205 23.36 -12.44 5.26
N ASP A 206 22.91 -13.67 5.54
CA ASP A 206 22.03 -14.09 6.66
C ASP A 206 22.67 -13.89 8.05
N SER A 207 23.62 -12.97 8.19
CA SER A 207 24.26 -12.68 9.46
C SER A 207 23.94 -11.26 9.83
N LEU A 208 22.92 -11.07 10.68
CA LEU A 208 22.90 -10.14 11.82
C LEU A 208 21.51 -10.16 12.51
N GLN A 209 21.15 -11.32 13.08
CA GLN A 209 20.43 -11.32 14.36
C GLN A 209 21.47 -11.07 15.45
N ALA A 210 21.56 -9.83 15.94
CA ALA A 210 22.00 -9.43 17.30
C ALA A 210 22.62 -8.02 17.29
N ALA A 211 21.83 -7.02 17.71
CA ALA A 211 22.21 -5.93 18.60
C ALA A 211 20.95 -5.14 18.96
#